data_AF-A0AA43IIJ4-F1
#
_entry.id   AF-A0AA43IIJ4-F1
#
_cell.length_a   1.000
_cell.length_b   1.000
_cell.length_c   1.000
_cell.angle_alpha   90.00
_cell.angle_beta   90.00
_cell.angle_gamma   90.00
#
_symmetry.space_group_name_H-M   'P 1'
#
loop_
_entity.id
_entity.type
_entity.pdbx_description
1 polymer ?
#
loop_
_entity_poly.entity_id
_entity_poly.type
_entity_poly.pdbx_seq_one_letter_code
_entity_poly.pdbx_strand_id
1 'polypeptide(L)'
;MKDLFLLSGLGADSRVFDFLDLSNYNIHFIEWIDPHENEPIEAYARRLKVNIKKENPILLGISFGGMMAIEIGKQIRAEKIIIIIISQNQAKHSCQFYFPQT
;
A
#
# COMPACT_ATOMS: atom_id res chain seq x y z
N MET A 1 8.83 1.87 17.26
CA MET A 1 8.86 1.61 15.80
C MET A 1 7.51 1.98 15.21
N LYS A 2 7.47 2.47 13.96
CA LYS A 2 6.22 2.79 13.26
C LYS A 2 5.69 1.58 12.52
N ASP A 3 4.37 1.46 12.39
CA ASP A 3 3.73 0.37 11.64
C ASP A 3 3.71 0.70 10.13
N LEU A 4 4.30 -0.19 9.34
CA LEU A 4 4.40 -0.09 7.88
C LEU A 4 3.59 -1.22 7.25
N PHE A 5 2.53 -0.86 6.53
CA PHE A 5 1.67 -1.80 5.82
C PHE A 5 2.07 -1.86 4.35
N LEU A 6 2.37 -3.07 3.88
CA LEU A 6 2.88 -3.36 2.55
C LEU A 6 1.77 -3.95 1.67
N LEU A 7 1.54 -3.32 0.51
CA LEU A 7 0.61 -3.77 -0.53
C LEU A 7 1.40 -4.11 -1.79
N SER A 8 1.43 -5.39 -2.16
CA SER A 8 2.18 -5.88 -3.34
C SER A 8 1.48 -5.52 -4.67
N GLY A 9 2.08 -5.86 -5.81
CA GLY A 9 1.34 -5.87 -7.07
C GLY A 9 0.37 -7.07 -7.14
N LEU A 10 -0.63 -7.02 -8.03
CA LEU A 10 -1.49 -8.18 -8.30
C LEU A 10 -0.64 -9.38 -8.73
N GLY A 11 -0.86 -10.53 -8.08
CA GLY A 11 -0.11 -11.77 -8.34
C GLY A 11 1.33 -11.77 -7.81
N ALA A 12 1.78 -10.71 -7.13
CA ALA A 12 3.04 -10.68 -6.42
C ALA A 12 2.82 -10.94 -4.93
N ASP A 13 3.69 -11.74 -4.32
CA ASP A 13 3.70 -11.98 -2.88
C ASP A 13 4.71 -11.06 -2.17
N SER A 14 4.97 -11.32 -0.88
CA SER A 14 5.88 -10.51 -0.05
C SER A 14 7.32 -10.43 -0.56
N ARG A 15 7.76 -11.32 -1.45
CA ARG A 15 9.17 -11.37 -1.91
C ARG A 15 9.60 -10.13 -2.68
N VAL A 16 8.66 -9.35 -3.23
CA VAL A 16 8.99 -8.07 -3.89
C VAL A 16 9.57 -7.03 -2.93
N PHE A 17 9.47 -7.25 -1.62
CA PHE A 17 9.98 -6.36 -0.59
C PHE A 17 11.33 -6.82 0.00
N ASP A 18 11.83 -8.01 -0.36
CA ASP A 18 13.03 -8.62 0.25
C ASP A 18 14.32 -7.79 0.06
N PHE A 19 14.34 -6.92 -0.96
CA PHE A 19 15.49 -6.05 -1.25
C PHE A 19 15.41 -4.67 -0.58
N LEU A 20 14.35 -4.40 0.20
CA LEU A 20 14.21 -3.14 0.95
C LEU A 20 14.66 -3.35 2.40
N ASP A 21 15.55 -2.49 2.89
CA ASP A 21 15.85 -2.44 4.33
C ASP A 21 14.70 -1.74 5.06
N LEU A 22 13.87 -2.54 5.72
CA LEU A 22 12.73 -2.09 6.51
C LEU A 22 12.89 -2.43 8.01
N SER A 23 14.12 -2.73 8.45
CA SER A 23 14.44 -3.16 9.83
C SER A 23 13.95 -2.21 10.93
N ASN A 24 13.76 -0.93 10.61
CA ASN A 24 13.29 0.12 11.53
C ASN A 24 11.76 0.20 11.69
N TYR A 25 10.99 -0.67 11.03
CA TYR A 25 9.53 -0.64 11.00
C TYR A 25 8.90 -1.94 11.49
N ASN A 26 7.71 -1.85 12.06
CA ASN A 26 6.86 -3.02 12.30
C ASN A 26 6.14 -3.35 11.00
N ILE A 27 6.54 -4.42 10.33
CA ILE A 27 6.05 -4.76 9.00
C ILE A 27 4.75 -5.55 9.08
N HIS A 28 3.77 -5.14 8.29
CA HIS A 28 2.49 -5.83 8.12
C HIS A 28 2.24 -6.02 6.63
N PHE A 29 2.19 -7.27 6.17
CA PHE A 29 1.79 -7.55 4.79
C PHE A 29 0.27 -7.60 4.71
N ILE A 30 -0.30 -6.86 3.75
CA ILE A 30 -1.73 -6.94 3.46
C ILE A 30 -1.94 -8.07 2.45
N GLU A 31 -2.60 -9.13 2.90
CA GLU A 31 -3.02 -10.22 2.03
C GLU A 31 -4.22 -9.79 1.19
N TRP A 32 -4.16 -10.11 -0.11
CA TRP A 32 -5.27 -9.88 -1.03
C TRP A 32 -6.44 -10.80 -0.67
N ILE A 33 -7.65 -10.26 -0.71
CA ILE A 33 -8.89 -11.01 -0.55
C ILE A 33 -9.60 -11.10 -1.90
N ASP A 34 -10.45 -12.12 -2.07
CA ASP A 34 -11.23 -12.25 -3.29
C ASP A 34 -12.20 -11.06 -3.46
N PRO A 35 -12.17 -10.37 -4.62
CA PRO A 35 -13.09 -9.29 -4.92
C PRO A 35 -14.50 -9.85 -5.14
N HIS A 36 -15.52 -9.07 -4.83
CA HIS A 36 -16.89 -9.41 -5.24
C HIS A 36 -17.15 -9.00 -6.70
N GLU A 37 -18.15 -9.61 -7.32
CA GLU A 37 -18.55 -9.26 -8.68
C GLU A 37 -19.03 -7.79 -8.74
N ASN A 38 -18.54 -7.03 -9.73
CA ASN A 38 -18.85 -5.61 -9.93
C ASN A 38 -18.57 -4.72 -8.71
N GLU A 39 -17.63 -5.10 -7.85
CA GLU A 39 -17.27 -4.34 -6.65
C GLU A 39 -16.50 -3.05 -7.01
N PRO A 40 -16.97 -1.86 -6.57
CA PRO A 40 -16.20 -0.63 -6.72
C PRO A 40 -14.87 -0.71 -5.97
N ILE A 41 -13.82 -0.09 -6.51
CA ILE A 41 -12.46 -0.14 -5.93
C ILE A 41 -12.41 0.40 -4.50
N GLU A 42 -13.24 1.41 -4.19
CA GLU A 42 -13.36 2.00 -2.86
C GLU A 42 -14.03 1.04 -1.87
N ALA A 43 -14.98 0.22 -2.34
CA ALA A 43 -15.61 -0.82 -1.52
C ALA A 43 -14.62 -1.96 -1.25
N TYR A 44 -13.86 -2.38 -2.27
CA TYR A 44 -12.79 -3.35 -2.10
C TYR A 44 -11.72 -2.87 -1.12
N ALA A 45 -11.25 -1.62 -1.25
CA ALA A 45 -10.32 -0.98 -0.31
C ALA A 45 -10.84 -0.96 1.13
N ARG A 46 -12.16 -0.77 1.31
CA ARG A 46 -12.81 -0.77 2.62
C ARG A 46 -12.80 -2.14 3.29
N ARG A 47 -12.91 -3.21 2.51
CA ARG A 47 -12.78 -4.58 3.03
C ARG A 47 -11.33 -4.91 3.37
N LEU A 48 -10.40 -4.53 2.50
CA LEU A 48 -8.97 -4.74 2.75
C LEU A 48 -8.46 -4.01 3.98
N LYS A 49 -8.90 -2.75 4.22
CA LYS A 49 -8.42 -1.98 5.38
C LYS A 49 -8.84 -2.54 6.74
N VAL A 50 -9.79 -3.49 6.81
CA VAL A 50 -10.22 -4.12 8.08
C VAL A 50 -9.03 -4.75 8.81
N ASN A 51 -7.99 -5.14 8.07
CA ASN A 51 -6.75 -5.69 8.60
C ASN A 51 -5.79 -4.63 9.17
N ILE A 52 -6.07 -3.34 8.97
CA ILE A 52 -5.24 -2.20 9.40
C ILE A 52 -5.83 -1.60 10.69
N LYS A 53 -5.46 -2.18 11.84
CA LYS A 53 -5.97 -1.77 13.16
C LYS A 53 -5.11 -0.74 13.90
N LYS A 54 -4.07 -0.21 13.25
CA LYS A 54 -3.10 0.71 13.86
C LYS A 54 -3.48 2.15 13.58
N GLU A 55 -3.24 3.03 14.54
CA GLU A 55 -3.42 4.47 14.34
C GLU A 55 -2.30 5.04 13.49
N ASN A 56 -2.64 5.95 12.56
CA ASN A 56 -1.69 6.65 11.70
C ASN A 56 -0.64 5.74 11.03
N PRO A 57 -1.05 4.67 10.33
CA PRO A 57 -0.11 3.75 9.70
C PRO A 57 0.63 4.43 8.54
N ILE A 58 1.82 3.91 8.20
CA ILE A 58 2.46 4.18 6.92
C ILE A 58 2.00 3.11 5.94
N LEU A 59 1.53 3.52 4.75
CA LEU A 59 1.15 2.61 3.68
C LEU A 59 2.22 2.66 2.59
N LEU A 60 2.69 1.50 2.13
CA LEU A 60 3.59 1.39 0.99
C LEU A 60 3.01 0.41 -0.01
N GLY A 61 2.77 0.89 -1.23
CA GLY A 61 2.19 0.09 -2.30
C GLY A 61 3.07 0.05 -3.54
N ILE A 62 3.18 -1.13 -4.15
CA ILE A 62 3.87 -1.32 -5.44
C ILE A 62 2.85 -1.55 -6.54
N SER A 63 2.94 -0.81 -7.66
CA SER A 63 2.04 -0.95 -8.81
C SER A 63 0.56 -0.88 -8.38
N PHE A 64 -0.22 -1.94 -8.59
CA PHE A 64 -1.61 -2.02 -8.12
C PHE A 64 -1.77 -1.79 -6.62
N GLY A 65 -0.83 -2.30 -5.80
CA GLY A 65 -0.80 -2.04 -4.37
C GLY A 65 -0.70 -0.54 -4.05
N GLY A 66 -0.05 0.24 -4.91
CA GLY A 66 0.02 1.70 -4.81
C GLY A 66 -1.34 2.38 -4.98
N MET A 67 -2.14 1.92 -5.95
CA MET A 67 -3.51 2.40 -6.13
C MET A 67 -4.37 2.05 -4.91
N MET A 68 -4.24 0.82 -4.40
CA MET A 68 -4.95 0.39 -3.21
C MET A 68 -4.53 1.15 -1.95
N ALA A 69 -3.25 1.48 -1.80
CA ALA A 69 -2.76 2.32 -0.71
C ALA A 69 -3.42 3.71 -0.72
N ILE A 70 -3.61 4.31 -1.89
CA ILE A 70 -4.35 5.58 -2.04
C ILE A 70 -5.81 5.41 -1.61
N GLU A 71 -6.51 4.40 -2.14
CA GLU A 71 -7.93 4.20 -1.83
C GLU A 71 -8.17 3.91 -0.35
N ILE A 72 -7.27 3.17 0.30
CA ILE A 72 -7.30 2.96 1.75
C ILE A 72 -7.03 4.27 2.49
N GLY A 73 -6.02 5.03 2.05
CA GLY A 73 -5.63 6.31 2.64
C GLY A 73 -6.68 7.40 2.58
N LYS A 74 -7.64 7.33 1.66
CA LYS A 74 -8.84 8.20 1.66
C LYS A 74 -9.81 7.88 2.80
N GLN A 75 -9.74 6.66 3.35
CA GLN A 75 -10.71 6.15 4.32
C GLN A 75 -10.16 5.99 5.74
N ILE A 76 -8.86 6.24 5.94
CA ILE A 76 -8.18 6.24 7.23
C ILE A 76 -7.18 7.40 7.29
N ARG A 77 -6.88 7.88 8.49
CA ARG A 77 -5.78 8.83 8.68
C ARG A 77 -4.46 8.07 8.61
N ALA A 78 -3.83 8.02 7.44
CA ALA A 78 -2.47 7.49 7.27
C ALA A 78 -1.43 8.57 7.59
N GLU A 79 -0.29 8.19 8.17
CA GLU A 79 0.82 9.14 8.37
C GLU A 79 1.47 9.49 7.04
N LYS A 80 1.72 8.48 6.21
CA LYS A 80 2.37 8.60 4.90
C LYS A 80 1.85 7.52 3.96
N ILE A 81 1.80 7.85 2.67
CA ILE A 81 1.51 6.91 1.58
C ILE A 81 2.69 6.96 0.61
N ILE A 82 3.34 5.82 0.44
CA ILE A 82 4.52 5.63 -0.42
C ILE A 82 4.09 4.74 -1.60
N ILE A 83 4.37 5.19 -2.82
CA ILE A 83 4.00 4.46 -4.03
C ILE A 83 5.26 4.19 -4.85
N ILE A 84 5.46 2.92 -5.19
CA ILE A 84 6.53 2.48 -6.09
C ILE A 84 5.87 2.02 -7.40
N ILE A 85 6.20 2.69 -8.50
CA ILE A 85 5.76 2.31 -9.84
C ILE A 85 6.94 1.71 -10.62
N ILE A 86 6.67 0.63 -11.35
CA ILE A 86 7.63 0.04 -12.29
C ILE A 86 7.34 0.64 -13.67
N SER A 87 8.29 1.40 -14.20
CA SER A 87 8.21 2.02 -15.52
C SER A 87 9.33 1.49 -16.40
N GLN A 88 9.04 1.21 -17.67
CA GLN A 88 10.04 0.74 -18.65
C GLN A 88 10.99 1.86 -19.14
N ASN A 89 10.80 3.11 -18.70
CA ASN A 89 11.73 4.19 -19.02
C ASN A 89 12.93 4.16 -18.06
N GLN A 90 14.15 4.17 -18.62
CA GLN A 90 15.41 4.32 -17.90
C GLN A 90 15.62 5.72 -17.29
N ALA A 91 14.60 6.26 -16.64
CA ALA A 91 14.67 7.53 -15.96
C ALA A 91 14.22 7.33 -14.51
N LYS A 92 15.21 7.05 -13.65
CA LYS A 92 15.26 7.28 -12.19
C LYS A 92 13.96 7.02 -11.41
N HIS A 93 13.94 5.92 -10.66
CA HIS A 93 13.13 5.66 -9.45
C HIS A 93 12.20 6.83 -9.06
N SER A 94 11.01 6.92 -9.67
CA SER A 94 10.03 7.94 -9.32
C SER A 94 9.25 7.47 -8.10
N CYS A 95 9.82 7.72 -6.91
CA CYS A 95 9.11 7.65 -5.65
C CYS A 95 8.24 8.90 -5.52
N GLN A 96 6.92 8.75 -5.59
CA GLN A 96 5.98 9.86 -5.43
C GLN A 96 5.32 9.75 -4.05
N PHE A 97 5.56 10.74 -3.19
CA PHE A 97 4.92 10.83 -1.89
C PHE A 97 3.56 11.50 -2.03
N TYR A 98 2.51 10.84 -1.56
CA TYR A 98 1.18 11.45 -1.44
C TYR A 98 0.90 11.78 0.03
N PHE A 99 0.63 13.06 0.30
CA PHE A 99 0.23 13.55 1.62
C PHE A 99 -1.27 13.89 1.56
N PRO A 100 -2.15 13.07 2.15
CA PRO A 100 -3.57 13.42 2.23
C PRO A 100 -3.72 14.70 3.06
N GLN A 101 -4.37 15.73 2.49
CA GLN A 101 -4.77 16.92 3.25
C GLN A 101 -6.01 16.60 4.07
N THR A 102 -5.99 17.05 5.33
CA THR A 102 -7.01 16.82 6.37
C THR A 102 -8.36 17.40 6.02
#